data_AF-A0A920EWE2-F1
#
_entry.id   AF-A0A920EWE2-F1
#
_cell.length_a   1.000
_cell.length_b   1.000
_cell.length_c   1.000
_cell.angle_alpha   90.00
_cell.angle_beta   90.00
_cell.angle_gamma   90.00
#
_symmetry.space_group_name_H-M   'P 1'
#
loop_
_entity.id
_entity.type
_entity.pdbx_description
1 polymer ?
#
loop_
_entity_poly.entity_id
_entity_poly.type
_entity_poly.pdbx_seq_one_letter_code
_entity_poly.pdbx_strand_id
1 'polypeptide(L)'
;MRKLITIILFLSIFLPISQVNANTEKLYERLVNDWSTIFPDGNRNAAGPRFFKYILDQNLEYEEFMQFNKLYCAVSGSIIPPDAQPDEIFLTNLENDERICGQYYKCCWPCLCDVMKYSETKKINIDFKDQSKDIYTIVIDNPCNKNDFPELVNRDYFCEGNELNKEYTYSVDNKLVIGLLHNAKKCDAYDIDYIKNDQITGPMCEARNSMPLEELNFGMGDIFIRLAN
;
A
#
# COMPACT_ATOMS: atom_id res chain seq x y z
N MET A 1 -42.44 -49.03 -3.52
CA MET A 1 -41.19 -48.32 -3.86
C MET A 1 -41.30 -46.89 -3.35
N ARG A 2 -40.71 -46.58 -2.19
CA ARG A 2 -40.68 -45.22 -1.61
C ARG A 2 -39.23 -44.77 -1.63
N LYS A 3 -38.90 -43.81 -2.50
CA LYS A 3 -37.55 -43.23 -2.61
C LYS A 3 -37.35 -42.26 -1.44
N LEU A 4 -36.31 -42.48 -0.65
CA LEU A 4 -35.80 -41.53 0.34
C LEU A 4 -35.08 -40.41 -0.43
N ILE A 5 -35.47 -39.16 -0.21
CA ILE A 5 -34.75 -37.98 -0.70
C ILE A 5 -33.85 -37.52 0.46
N THR A 6 -32.54 -37.67 0.29
CA THR A 6 -31.54 -37.17 1.23
C THR A 6 -31.30 -35.69 0.93
N ILE A 7 -31.73 -34.81 1.83
CA ILE A 7 -31.45 -33.37 1.76
C ILE A 7 -30.06 -33.14 2.37
N ILE A 8 -29.10 -32.71 1.55
CA ILE A 8 -27.77 -32.30 2.01
C ILE A 8 -27.86 -30.83 2.41
N LEU A 9 -27.74 -30.56 3.71
CA LEU A 9 -27.70 -29.21 4.27
C LEU A 9 -26.28 -28.65 4.07
N PHE A 10 -26.10 -27.73 3.12
CA PHE A 10 -24.86 -26.96 2.99
C PHE A 10 -24.79 -25.95 4.14
N LEU A 11 -23.94 -26.24 5.13
CA LEU A 11 -23.63 -25.32 6.23
C LEU A 11 -22.62 -24.28 5.71
N SER A 12 -23.12 -23.16 5.19
CA SER A 12 -22.29 -22.01 4.83
C SER A 12 -21.74 -21.37 6.12
N ILE A 13 -20.43 -21.47 6.34
CA ILE A 13 -19.71 -20.85 7.45
C ILE A 13 -19.67 -19.33 7.19
N PHE A 14 -20.63 -18.61 7.76
CA PHE A 14 -20.54 -17.14 7.85
C PHE A 14 -19.63 -16.80 9.04
N LEU A 15 -18.42 -16.33 8.76
CA LEU A 15 -17.61 -15.66 9.78
C LEU A 15 -18.35 -14.37 10.19
N PRO A 16 -18.55 -14.11 11.50
CA PRO A 16 -19.22 -12.89 11.94
C PRO A 16 -18.29 -11.69 11.75
N ILE A 17 -18.75 -10.69 11.00
CA ILE A 17 -18.08 -9.40 10.71
C ILE A 17 -17.52 -8.72 11.98
N SER A 18 -18.15 -8.93 13.13
CA SER A 18 -17.70 -8.39 14.42
C SER A 18 -16.31 -8.88 14.86
N GLN A 19 -15.92 -10.12 14.52
CA GLN A 19 -14.60 -10.65 14.87
C GLN A 19 -13.49 -10.05 14.01
N VAL A 20 -13.75 -9.76 12.73
CA VAL A 20 -12.79 -9.13 11.82
C VAL A 20 -12.50 -7.69 12.24
N ASN A 21 -13.54 -6.93 12.59
CA ASN A 21 -13.38 -5.54 13.08
C ASN A 21 -12.63 -5.49 14.41
N ALA A 22 -12.94 -6.39 15.36
CA ALA A 22 -12.23 -6.46 16.63
C ALA A 22 -10.74 -6.88 16.48
N ASN A 23 -10.39 -7.60 15.42
CA ASN A 23 -9.00 -7.93 15.11
C ASN A 23 -8.26 -6.73 14.51
N THR A 24 -8.91 -6.00 13.59
CA THR A 24 -8.32 -4.82 12.92
C THR A 24 -8.01 -3.69 13.92
N GLU A 25 -8.88 -3.45 14.91
CA GLU A 25 -8.62 -2.47 15.97
C GLU A 25 -7.36 -2.82 16.79
N LYS A 26 -7.17 -4.10 17.12
CA LYS A 26 -5.97 -4.56 17.84
C LYS A 26 -4.70 -4.36 17.02
N LEU A 27 -4.77 -4.58 15.71
CA LEU A 27 -3.66 -4.29 14.80
C LEU A 27 -3.37 -2.78 14.78
N TYR A 28 -4.39 -1.94 14.72
CA TYR A 28 -4.21 -0.49 14.79
C TYR A 28 -3.53 -0.06 16.09
N GLU A 29 -4.00 -0.54 17.23
CA GLU A 29 -3.36 -0.29 18.54
C GLU A 29 -1.89 -0.74 18.55
N ARG A 30 -1.54 -1.85 17.90
CA ARG A 30 -0.14 -2.30 17.76
C ARG A 30 0.70 -1.29 16.97
N LEU A 31 0.24 -0.76 15.83
CA LEU A 31 0.99 0.27 15.09
C LEU A 31 1.19 1.53 15.93
N VAL A 32 0.17 1.93 16.68
CA VAL A 32 0.26 3.11 17.56
C VAL A 32 1.26 2.89 18.69
N ASN A 33 1.22 1.72 19.35
CA ASN A 33 2.13 1.39 20.45
C ASN A 33 3.58 1.25 19.98
N ASP A 34 3.78 0.67 18.80
CA ASP A 34 5.11 0.45 18.22
C ASP A 34 5.62 1.67 17.44
N TRP A 35 4.90 2.80 17.45
CA TRP A 35 5.27 4.01 16.72
C TRP A 35 6.71 4.46 16.99
N SER A 36 7.14 4.45 18.25
CA SER A 36 8.51 4.85 18.62
C SER A 36 9.57 3.84 18.19
N THR A 37 9.19 2.58 17.98
CA THR A 37 10.06 1.55 17.39
C THR A 37 10.15 1.74 15.87
N ILE A 38 9.01 2.01 15.22
CA ILE A 38 8.91 2.22 13.77
C ILE A 38 9.47 3.59 13.36
N PHE A 39 9.49 4.58 14.25
CA PHE A 39 10.07 5.92 14.00
C PHE A 39 10.75 6.47 15.27
N PRO A 40 11.98 6.02 15.59
CA PRO A 40 12.71 6.48 16.78
C PRO A 40 12.92 8.00 16.87
N ASP A 41 13.04 8.68 15.74
CA ASP A 41 13.14 10.14 15.64
C ASP A 41 11.78 10.85 15.45
N GLY A 42 10.69 10.08 15.37
CA GLY A 42 9.33 10.56 15.06
C GLY A 42 9.09 10.95 13.59
N ASN A 43 10.08 10.83 12.70
CA ASN A 43 9.97 11.23 11.30
C ASN A 43 9.32 10.14 10.43
N ARG A 44 8.00 10.28 10.28
CA ARG A 44 7.16 9.46 9.40
C ARG A 44 7.07 9.93 7.93
N ASN A 45 7.72 11.02 7.54
CA ASN A 45 7.51 11.60 6.21
C ASN A 45 7.89 10.61 5.11
N ALA A 46 6.94 10.35 4.19
CA ALA A 46 7.09 9.39 3.09
C ALA A 46 7.53 7.98 3.53
N ALA A 47 7.27 7.63 4.80
CA ALA A 47 7.82 6.44 5.43
C ALA A 47 6.87 5.24 5.39
N GLY A 48 6.03 5.12 4.36
CA GLY A 48 5.30 3.90 4.03
C GLY A 48 6.19 2.63 4.00
N PRO A 49 7.41 2.69 3.42
CA PRO A 49 8.34 1.55 3.45
C PRO A 49 8.68 1.03 4.84
N ARG A 50 8.75 1.91 5.85
CA ARG A 50 9.04 1.51 7.24
C ARG A 50 7.92 0.67 7.81
N PHE A 51 6.66 1.09 7.58
CA PHE A 51 5.51 0.30 7.97
C PHE A 51 5.51 -1.05 7.25
N PHE A 52 5.67 -1.06 5.92
CA PHE A 52 5.70 -2.29 5.16
C PHE A 52 6.75 -3.27 5.69
N LYS A 53 7.99 -2.80 5.91
CA LYS A 53 9.08 -3.61 6.44
C LYS A 53 8.78 -4.13 7.84
N TYR A 54 8.35 -3.25 8.76
CA TYR A 54 8.00 -3.64 10.11
C TYR A 54 6.93 -4.75 10.11
N ILE A 55 5.88 -4.59 9.30
CA ILE A 55 4.77 -5.54 9.17
C ILE A 55 5.25 -6.89 8.62
N LEU A 56 6.07 -6.86 7.57
CA LEU A 56 6.65 -8.06 6.96
C LEU A 56 7.48 -8.87 7.96
N ASP A 57 8.21 -8.21 8.84
CA ASP A 57 9.08 -8.87 9.84
C ASP A 57 8.31 -9.54 10.99
N GLN A 58 7.00 -9.29 11.14
CA GLN A 58 6.22 -9.82 12.25
C GLN A 58 5.87 -11.32 12.11
N ASN A 59 6.22 -11.99 11.01
CA ASN A 59 5.92 -13.39 10.74
C ASN A 59 4.41 -13.73 10.94
N LEU A 60 3.56 -12.96 10.26
CA LEU A 60 2.11 -13.01 10.40
C LEU A 60 1.49 -14.10 9.51
N GLU A 61 0.24 -14.46 9.83
CA GLU A 61 -0.63 -15.18 8.91
C GLU A 61 -1.04 -14.24 7.76
N TYR A 62 -1.32 -14.80 6.57
CA TYR A 62 -1.65 -14.03 5.38
C TYR A 62 -2.76 -13.00 5.62
N GLU A 63 -3.87 -13.41 6.25
CA GLU A 63 -5.00 -12.51 6.49
C GLU A 63 -4.62 -11.37 7.44
N GLU A 64 -3.85 -11.66 8.50
CA GLU A 64 -3.39 -10.63 9.44
C GLU A 64 -2.46 -9.63 8.75
N PHE A 65 -1.52 -10.10 7.92
CA PHE A 65 -0.66 -9.24 7.10
C PHE A 65 -1.46 -8.34 6.15
N MET A 66 -2.49 -8.88 5.51
CA MET A 66 -3.37 -8.11 4.62
C MET A 66 -4.16 -7.05 5.39
N GLN A 67 -4.69 -7.35 6.59
CA GLN A 67 -5.39 -6.34 7.40
C GLN A 67 -4.43 -5.26 7.92
N PHE A 68 -3.22 -5.62 8.33
CA PHE A 68 -2.24 -4.68 8.86
C PHE A 68 -1.82 -3.65 7.80
N ASN A 69 -1.67 -4.09 6.55
CA ASN A 69 -1.35 -3.23 5.40
C ASN A 69 -2.49 -2.33 4.92
N LYS A 70 -3.62 -2.26 5.64
CA LYS A 70 -4.68 -1.26 5.42
C LYS A 70 -4.54 -0.03 6.33
N LEU A 71 -3.70 -0.14 7.36
CA LEU A 71 -3.68 0.79 8.50
C LEU A 71 -2.61 1.86 8.39
N TYR A 72 -1.99 2.02 7.23
CA TYR A 72 -1.07 3.12 6.94
C TYR A 72 -1.17 3.56 5.48
N CYS A 73 -0.85 4.83 5.24
CA CYS A 73 -0.76 5.40 3.91
C CYS A 73 0.66 5.24 3.38
N ALA A 74 0.83 4.51 2.27
CA ALA A 74 2.13 4.26 1.65
C ALA A 74 2.84 5.56 1.21
N VAL A 75 2.06 6.55 0.77
CA VAL A 75 2.56 7.87 0.34
C VAL A 75 3.07 8.69 1.50
N SER A 76 2.30 8.83 2.58
CA SER A 76 2.60 9.83 3.62
C SER A 76 3.28 9.28 4.88
N GLY A 77 3.21 7.97 5.12
CA GLY A 77 3.57 7.37 6.41
C GLY A 77 2.60 7.74 7.55
N SER A 78 1.36 8.12 7.23
CA SER A 78 0.31 8.33 8.24
C SER A 78 -0.40 7.02 8.56
N ILE A 79 -0.74 6.78 9.83
CA ILE A 79 -1.67 5.73 10.22
C ILE A 79 -3.07 6.06 9.68
N ILE A 80 -3.81 5.03 9.28
CA ILE A 80 -5.17 5.12 8.75
C ILE A 80 -6.15 4.46 9.74
N PRO A 81 -7.33 5.05 9.99
CA PRO A 81 -8.35 4.45 10.86
C PRO A 81 -8.78 3.04 10.41
N PRO A 82 -9.12 2.13 11.34
CA PRO A 82 -9.52 0.75 11.03
C PRO A 82 -10.73 0.60 10.09
N ASP A 83 -11.62 1.59 10.09
CA ASP A 83 -12.85 1.62 9.30
C ASP A 83 -12.70 2.34 7.96
N ALA A 84 -11.48 2.78 7.61
CA ALA A 84 -11.22 3.47 6.36
C ALA A 84 -11.60 2.60 5.16
N GLN A 85 -12.27 3.23 4.20
CA GLN A 85 -12.63 2.60 2.94
C GLN A 85 -11.53 2.84 1.90
N PRO A 86 -11.14 1.82 1.12
CA PRO A 86 -10.20 2.00 0.02
C PRO A 86 -10.87 2.67 -1.18
N ASP A 87 -10.05 3.15 -2.10
CA ASP A 87 -10.49 3.52 -3.46
C ASP A 87 -9.87 2.57 -4.46
N GLU A 88 -10.58 2.38 -5.57
CA GLU A 88 -10.06 1.65 -6.71
C GLU A 88 -9.07 2.53 -7.47
N ILE A 89 -7.87 2.00 -7.68
CA ILE A 89 -6.81 2.63 -8.48
C ILE A 89 -6.27 1.62 -9.49
N PHE A 90 -5.48 2.09 -10.44
CA PHE A 90 -4.65 1.21 -11.26
C PHE A 90 -3.19 1.67 -11.24
N LEU A 91 -2.28 0.70 -11.29
CA LEU A 91 -0.84 0.90 -11.42
C LEU A 91 -0.33 0.17 -12.66
N THR A 92 0.78 0.64 -13.21
CA THR A 92 1.50 -0.09 -14.27
C THR A 92 2.26 -1.26 -13.64
N ASN A 93 2.17 -2.44 -14.23
CA ASN A 93 2.98 -3.59 -13.83
C ASN A 93 4.42 -3.41 -14.32
N LEU A 94 5.36 -3.48 -13.39
CA LEU A 94 6.79 -3.34 -13.63
C LEU A 94 7.33 -4.34 -14.67
N GLU A 95 6.71 -5.50 -14.83
CA GLU A 95 7.25 -6.57 -15.70
C GLU A 95 6.83 -6.47 -17.17
N ASN A 96 5.65 -5.91 -17.45
CA ASN A 96 5.01 -6.07 -18.75
C ASN A 96 4.12 -4.88 -19.17
N ASP A 97 4.19 -3.75 -18.47
CA ASP A 97 3.43 -2.53 -18.71
C ASP A 97 1.89 -2.68 -18.63
N GLU A 98 1.38 -3.84 -18.21
CA GLU A 98 -0.05 -4.06 -18.05
C GLU A 98 -0.60 -3.22 -16.89
N ARG A 99 -1.85 -2.76 -17.02
CA ARG A 99 -2.52 -2.09 -15.91
C ARG A 99 -3.10 -3.13 -14.95
N ILE A 100 -2.74 -2.98 -13.68
CA ILE A 100 -3.28 -3.78 -12.57
C ILE A 100 -4.15 -2.87 -11.73
N CYS A 101 -5.39 -3.27 -11.55
CA CYS A 101 -6.40 -2.57 -10.79
C CYS A 101 -6.49 -3.18 -9.40
N GLY A 102 -6.74 -2.36 -8.40
CA GLY A 102 -6.95 -2.82 -7.04
C GLY A 102 -7.24 -1.67 -6.09
N GLN A 103 -7.33 -2.03 -4.83
CA GLN A 103 -7.73 -1.16 -3.75
C GLN A 103 -6.52 -0.56 -3.04
N TYR A 104 -6.58 0.74 -2.80
CA TYR A 104 -5.58 1.48 -2.05
C TYR A 104 -6.19 2.20 -0.87
N TYR A 105 -5.58 2.02 0.30
CA TYR A 105 -5.96 2.69 1.54
C TYR A 105 -5.15 3.98 1.68
N LYS A 106 -5.86 5.09 1.84
CA LYS A 106 -5.27 6.44 1.84
C LYS A 106 -5.56 7.18 3.15
N CYS A 107 -4.70 8.14 3.50
CA CYS A 107 -5.01 9.12 4.54
C CYS A 107 -5.71 10.37 4.00
N CYS A 108 -5.53 10.70 2.71
CA CYS A 108 -6.13 11.85 2.05
C CYS A 108 -6.17 11.66 0.53
N TRP A 109 -7.09 12.35 -0.16
CA TRP A 109 -7.32 12.17 -1.59
C TRP A 109 -6.09 12.40 -2.49
N PRO A 110 -5.17 13.35 -2.23
CA PRO A 110 -4.02 13.57 -3.11
C PRO A 110 -3.09 12.35 -3.21
N CYS A 111 -3.05 11.52 -2.15
CA CYS A 111 -2.26 10.30 -2.14
C CYS A 111 -2.69 9.27 -3.20
N LEU A 112 -3.97 9.29 -3.64
CA LEU A 112 -4.41 8.46 -4.77
C LEU A 112 -3.70 8.86 -6.07
N CYS A 113 -3.64 10.17 -6.31
CA CYS A 113 -3.04 10.71 -7.51
C CYS A 113 -1.53 10.47 -7.53
N ASP A 114 -0.89 10.68 -6.38
CA ASP A 114 0.55 10.54 -6.21
C ASP A 114 0.97 9.08 -6.39
N VAL A 115 0.26 8.14 -5.78
CA VAL A 115 0.55 6.72 -5.95
C VAL A 115 0.31 6.29 -7.39
N MET A 116 -0.80 6.71 -8.03
CA MET A 116 -1.10 6.34 -9.42
C MET A 116 -0.08 6.89 -10.43
N LYS A 117 0.55 8.03 -10.15
CA LYS A 117 1.51 8.66 -11.07
C LYS A 117 2.94 8.20 -10.85
N TYR A 118 3.39 8.12 -9.60
CA TYR A 118 4.80 7.97 -9.27
C TYR A 118 5.16 6.58 -8.76
N SER A 119 4.26 5.61 -8.89
CA SER A 119 4.53 4.24 -8.49
C SER A 119 4.09 3.23 -9.55
N GLU A 120 4.66 2.05 -9.45
CA GLU A 120 4.32 0.88 -10.23
C GLU A 120 3.88 -0.24 -9.28
N THR A 121 3.42 -1.36 -9.84
CA THR A 121 3.18 -2.56 -9.06
C THR A 121 4.03 -3.72 -9.52
N LYS A 122 4.43 -4.56 -8.56
CA LYS A 122 5.14 -5.80 -8.78
C LYS A 122 4.48 -6.91 -7.98
N LYS A 123 4.20 -8.03 -8.66
CA LYS A 123 3.73 -9.25 -7.99
C LYS A 123 4.93 -9.98 -7.37
N ILE A 124 4.83 -10.32 -6.11
CA ILE A 124 5.85 -11.10 -5.38
C ILE A 124 5.18 -12.26 -4.64
N ASN A 125 5.94 -13.33 -4.40
CA ASN A 125 5.52 -14.43 -3.56
C ASN A 125 6.10 -14.25 -2.15
N ILE A 126 5.26 -14.35 -1.13
CA ILE A 126 5.67 -14.30 0.28
C ILE A 126 5.24 -15.59 0.96
N ASP A 127 6.16 -16.17 1.72
CA ASP A 127 5.91 -17.26 2.66
C ASP A 127 5.39 -16.68 3.98
N PHE A 128 4.07 -16.67 4.15
CA PHE A 128 3.43 -16.33 5.41
C PHE A 128 3.49 -17.52 6.38
N LYS A 129 3.21 -17.26 7.66
CA LYS A 129 3.23 -18.28 8.71
C LYS A 129 2.34 -19.50 8.40
N ASP A 130 1.23 -19.29 7.72
CA ASP A 130 0.22 -20.30 7.40
C ASP A 130 0.27 -20.80 5.94
N GLN A 131 0.80 -20.02 5.00
CA GLN A 131 0.78 -20.33 3.56
C GLN A 131 1.70 -19.44 2.73
N SER A 132 2.11 -19.90 1.54
CA SER A 132 2.75 -19.04 0.52
C SER A 132 1.68 -18.40 -0.38
N LYS A 133 1.74 -17.08 -0.59
CA LYS A 133 0.80 -16.36 -1.46
C LYS A 133 1.49 -15.31 -2.31
N ASP A 134 0.94 -15.12 -3.51
CA ASP A 134 1.27 -13.99 -4.35
C ASP A 134 0.54 -12.74 -3.87
N ILE A 135 1.25 -11.62 -3.78
CA ILE A 135 0.70 -10.30 -3.46
C ILE A 135 1.23 -9.26 -4.45
N TYR A 136 0.48 -8.18 -4.64
CA TYR A 136 0.90 -7.05 -5.47
C TYR A 136 1.40 -5.92 -4.57
N THR A 137 2.71 -5.70 -4.62
CA THR A 137 3.37 -4.57 -3.94
C THR A 137 3.26 -3.30 -4.76
N ILE A 138 3.26 -2.16 -4.08
CA ILE A 138 3.41 -0.84 -4.68
C ILE A 138 4.88 -0.45 -4.53
N VAL A 139 5.51 -0.08 -5.63
CA VAL A 139 6.95 0.17 -5.69
C VAL A 139 7.27 1.52 -6.32
N ILE A 140 8.34 2.15 -5.83
CA ILE A 140 8.95 3.35 -6.42
C ILE A 140 10.43 3.08 -6.72
N ASP A 141 11.04 3.93 -7.54
CA ASP A 141 12.47 3.83 -7.83
C ASP A 141 13.33 4.00 -6.57
N ASN A 142 14.53 3.42 -6.59
CA ASN A 142 15.50 3.58 -5.51
C ASN A 142 15.90 5.07 -5.38
N PRO A 143 15.55 5.74 -4.26
CA PRO A 143 15.80 7.17 -4.12
C PRO A 143 17.24 7.51 -3.71
N CYS A 144 18.07 6.52 -3.38
CA CYS A 144 19.35 6.74 -2.71
C CYS A 144 20.43 7.37 -3.60
N ASN A 145 20.26 7.30 -4.93
CA ASN A 145 21.13 7.95 -5.91
C ASN A 145 20.65 9.36 -6.31
N LYS A 146 19.55 9.85 -5.74
CA LYS A 146 19.01 11.18 -6.06
C LYS A 146 19.91 12.26 -5.48
N ASN A 147 20.29 13.22 -6.32
CA ASN A 147 21.04 14.41 -5.89
C ASN A 147 20.18 15.34 -5.03
N ASP A 148 18.87 15.32 -5.24
CA ASP A 148 17.86 16.16 -4.61
C ASP A 148 16.99 15.38 -3.62
N PHE A 149 17.60 14.49 -2.83
CA PHE A 149 16.89 13.75 -1.79
C PHE A 149 16.14 14.72 -0.84
N PRO A 150 14.84 14.51 -0.57
CA PRO A 150 14.04 15.47 0.18
C PRO A 150 14.53 15.64 1.63
N GLU A 151 14.94 16.86 2.00
CA GLU A 151 15.52 17.19 3.32
C GLU A 151 14.61 16.83 4.51
N LEU A 152 13.29 16.80 4.30
CA LEU A 152 12.30 16.49 5.34
C LEU A 152 12.15 14.98 5.59
N VAL A 153 12.79 14.13 4.79
CA VAL A 153 12.78 12.68 4.94
C VAL A 153 14.07 12.25 5.63
N ASN A 154 13.96 11.40 6.65
CA ASN A 154 15.13 10.79 7.25
C ASN A 154 15.75 9.81 6.23
N ARG A 155 16.85 10.23 5.59
CA ARG A 155 17.53 9.45 4.55
C ARG A 155 18.01 8.08 5.06
N ASP A 156 18.44 7.99 6.31
CA ASP A 156 19.00 6.75 6.87
C ASP A 156 17.95 5.64 6.99
N TYR A 157 16.66 5.99 7.01
CA TYR A 157 15.58 5.02 6.92
C TYR A 157 15.48 4.33 5.57
N PHE A 158 15.97 4.96 4.50
CA PHE A 158 15.82 4.45 3.14
C PHE A 158 17.14 3.99 2.55
N CYS A 159 18.26 4.55 3.00
CA CYS A 159 19.53 4.44 2.28
C CYS A 159 20.71 4.11 3.18
N GLU A 160 21.51 3.13 2.75
CA GLU A 160 22.86 2.86 3.24
C GLU A 160 23.84 3.20 2.12
N GLY A 161 24.44 4.39 2.18
CA GLY A 161 25.12 4.95 1.01
C GLY A 161 24.15 5.13 -0.14
N ASN A 162 24.41 4.50 -1.29
CA ASN A 162 23.60 4.57 -2.51
C ASN A 162 22.64 3.39 -2.69
N GLU A 163 22.63 2.45 -1.73
CA GLU A 163 21.80 1.26 -1.74
C GLU A 163 20.61 1.43 -0.78
N LEU A 164 19.53 0.69 -1.05
CA LEU A 164 18.38 0.66 -0.13
C LEU A 164 18.77 0.03 1.20
N ASN A 165 18.39 0.68 2.30
CA ASN A 165 18.64 0.19 3.65
C ASN A 165 17.71 -1.01 3.95
N LYS A 166 18.27 -2.22 3.92
CA LYS A 166 17.53 -3.48 4.12
C LYS A 166 17.08 -3.72 5.55
N GLU A 167 17.64 -3.01 6.52
CA GLU A 167 17.18 -3.08 7.91
C GLU A 167 15.78 -2.46 8.04
N TYR A 168 15.55 -1.36 7.33
CA TYR A 168 14.37 -0.52 7.49
C TYR A 168 13.40 -0.51 6.31
N THR A 169 13.82 -1.04 5.17
CA THR A 169 13.00 -1.12 3.97
C THR A 169 13.02 -2.52 3.38
N TYR A 170 12.03 -2.79 2.53
CA TYR A 170 12.00 -3.96 1.68
C TYR A 170 12.10 -3.53 0.22
N SER A 171 12.79 -4.32 -0.59
CA SER A 171 13.05 -4.00 -1.98
C SER A 171 12.87 -5.21 -2.90
N VAL A 172 12.36 -4.97 -4.10
CA VAL A 172 12.26 -5.97 -5.17
C VAL A 172 12.82 -5.37 -6.45
N ASP A 173 13.71 -6.07 -7.15
CA ASP A 173 14.35 -5.61 -8.39
C ASP A 173 14.98 -4.20 -8.27
N ASN A 174 15.63 -3.93 -7.14
CA ASN A 174 16.18 -2.60 -6.77
C ASN A 174 15.13 -1.47 -6.74
N LYS A 175 13.85 -1.80 -6.58
CA LYS A 175 12.77 -0.86 -6.31
C LYS A 175 12.35 -0.93 -4.84
N LEU A 176 12.02 0.22 -4.28
CA LEU A 176 11.59 0.38 -2.91
C LEU A 176 10.11 0.02 -2.79
N VAL A 177 9.77 -0.94 -1.94
CA VAL A 177 8.37 -1.27 -1.64
C VAL A 177 7.81 -0.28 -0.62
N ILE A 178 6.74 0.41 -0.98
CA ILE A 178 6.09 1.43 -0.14
C ILE A 178 4.78 0.95 0.49
N GLY A 179 4.16 -0.11 -0.06
CA GLY A 179 2.91 -0.67 0.44
C GLY A 179 2.32 -1.76 -0.45
N LEU A 180 1.01 -2.00 -0.31
CA LEU A 180 0.27 -3.03 -1.05
C LEU A 180 -0.86 -2.47 -1.90
N LEU A 181 -1.04 -3.07 -3.08
CA LEU A 181 -2.24 -2.94 -3.88
C LEU A 181 -3.17 -4.10 -3.52
N HIS A 182 -4.21 -3.80 -2.74
CA HIS A 182 -5.15 -4.80 -2.23
C HIS A 182 -6.08 -5.29 -3.34
N ASN A 183 -6.57 -6.53 -3.24
CA ASN A 183 -7.55 -7.09 -4.19
C ASN A 183 -7.15 -6.93 -5.67
N ALA A 184 -5.85 -6.99 -5.94
CA ALA A 184 -5.30 -6.68 -7.24
C ALA A 184 -5.69 -7.70 -8.31
N LYS A 185 -6.05 -7.20 -9.49
CA LYS A 185 -6.36 -7.98 -10.69
C LYS A 185 -5.87 -7.24 -11.93
N LYS A 186 -5.67 -7.95 -13.03
CA LYS A 186 -5.48 -7.30 -14.34
C LYS A 186 -6.73 -6.47 -14.65
N CYS A 187 -6.54 -5.20 -15.00
CA CYS A 187 -7.65 -4.33 -15.38
C CYS A 187 -8.27 -4.81 -16.70
N ASP A 188 -9.59 -4.75 -16.79
CA ASP A 188 -10.29 -4.69 -18.07
C ASP A 188 -10.61 -3.24 -18.47
N ALA A 189 -11.24 -3.05 -19.64
CA ALA A 189 -11.59 -1.73 -20.13
C ALA A 189 -12.62 -1.00 -19.25
N TYR A 190 -13.50 -1.76 -18.59
CA TYR A 190 -14.50 -1.19 -17.68
C TYR A 190 -13.85 -0.70 -16.38
N ASP A 191 -12.92 -1.47 -15.82
CA ASP A 191 -12.18 -1.08 -14.62
C ASP A 191 -11.43 0.26 -14.84
N ILE A 192 -10.76 0.39 -15.99
CA ILE A 192 -10.03 1.61 -16.34
C ILE A 192 -10.98 2.80 -16.51
N ASP A 193 -12.12 2.61 -17.17
CA ASP A 193 -13.12 3.66 -17.36
C ASP A 193 -13.75 4.09 -16.03
N TYR A 194 -14.06 3.13 -15.16
CA TYR A 194 -14.58 3.38 -13.82
C TYR A 194 -13.63 4.28 -13.00
N ILE A 195 -12.34 3.93 -12.95
CA ILE A 195 -11.33 4.69 -12.20
C ILE A 195 -11.12 6.08 -12.83
N LYS A 196 -11.08 6.18 -14.16
CA LYS A 196 -10.86 7.48 -14.83
C LYS A 196 -12.07 8.42 -14.75
N ASN A 197 -13.28 7.89 -14.57
CA ASN A 197 -14.50 8.69 -14.47
C ASN A 197 -14.89 9.01 -13.02
N ASP A 198 -14.28 8.37 -12.03
CA ASP A 198 -14.41 8.78 -10.63
C ASP A 198 -13.89 10.20 -10.42
N GLN A 199 -14.57 10.97 -9.57
CA GLN A 199 -14.26 12.39 -9.37
C GLN A 199 -12.82 12.61 -8.90
N ILE A 200 -12.33 11.75 -8.02
CA ILE A 200 -11.01 11.92 -7.40
C ILE A 200 -9.95 11.33 -8.34
N THR A 201 -10.03 10.04 -8.64
CA THR A 201 -9.03 9.30 -9.41
C THR A 201 -9.01 9.66 -10.91
N GLY A 202 -10.05 10.33 -11.40
CA GLY A 202 -10.13 10.97 -12.70
C GLY A 202 -9.69 12.45 -12.69
N PRO A 203 -10.62 13.41 -12.85
CA PRO A 203 -10.28 14.81 -13.15
C PRO A 203 -9.49 15.51 -12.04
N MET A 204 -9.70 15.19 -10.76
CA MET A 204 -8.89 15.79 -9.68
C MET A 204 -7.44 15.29 -9.73
N CYS A 205 -7.23 13.99 -9.98
CA CYS A 205 -5.89 13.46 -10.16
C CYS A 205 -5.24 13.95 -11.44
N GLU A 206 -5.98 14.09 -12.55
CA GLU A 206 -5.46 14.73 -13.76
C GLU A 206 -4.97 16.15 -13.48
N ALA A 207 -5.77 16.96 -12.79
CA ALA A 207 -5.39 18.32 -12.41
C ALA A 207 -4.15 18.34 -11.50
N ARG A 208 -4.12 17.54 -10.42
CA ARG A 208 -2.96 17.44 -9.51
C ARG A 208 -1.71 16.98 -10.24
N ASN A 209 -1.84 15.96 -11.07
CA ASN A 209 -0.72 15.35 -11.79
C ASN A 209 -0.18 16.22 -12.94
N SER A 210 -0.94 17.22 -13.37
CA SER A 210 -0.50 18.22 -14.36
C SER A 210 0.28 19.39 -13.76
N MET A 211 0.27 19.55 -12.42
CA MET A 211 1.00 20.65 -11.76
C MET A 211 2.52 20.45 -11.87
N PRO A 212 3.29 21.50 -12.24
CA PRO A 212 4.74 21.48 -12.17
C PRO A 212 5.24 21.21 -10.75
N LEU A 213 6.38 20.52 -10.62
CA LEU A 213 6.94 20.13 -9.31
C LEU A 213 7.29 21.34 -8.44
N GLU A 214 7.63 22.47 -9.06
CA GLU A 214 7.94 23.73 -8.39
C GLU A 214 6.69 24.42 -7.83
N GLU A 215 5.51 24.08 -8.35
CA GLU A 215 4.22 24.64 -7.92
C GLU A 215 3.54 23.79 -6.83
N LEU A 216 4.02 22.56 -6.62
CA LEU A 216 3.62 21.70 -5.50
C LEU A 216 4.10 22.31 -4.17
N ASN A 217 3.17 22.92 -3.43
CA ASN A 217 3.47 23.70 -2.22
C ASN A 217 2.76 23.21 -0.94
N PHE A 218 2.25 21.98 -0.89
CA PHE A 218 1.44 21.50 0.23
C PHE A 218 1.62 20.01 0.59
N GLY A 219 2.27 19.76 1.72
CA GLY A 219 2.04 18.56 2.54
C GLY A 219 2.91 17.34 2.23
N MET A 220 2.57 16.21 2.85
CA MET A 220 3.37 14.98 2.78
C MET A 220 3.37 14.32 1.39
N GLY A 221 2.35 14.58 0.55
CA GLY A 221 2.33 14.11 -0.83
C GLY A 221 3.50 14.68 -1.63
N ASP A 222 3.82 15.95 -1.45
CA ASP A 222 4.89 16.61 -2.22
C ASP A 222 6.28 16.11 -1.78
N ILE A 223 6.43 15.78 -0.50
CA ILE A 223 7.63 15.11 0.02
C ILE A 223 7.79 13.73 -0.65
N PHE A 224 6.69 12.97 -0.75
CA PHE A 224 6.69 11.67 -1.42
C PHE A 224 7.02 11.79 -2.90
N ILE A 225 6.46 12.77 -3.61
CA ILE A 225 6.75 12.98 -5.04
C ILE A 225 8.24 13.21 -5.23
N ARG A 226 8.87 14.07 -4.41
CA ARG A 226 10.32 14.31 -4.46
C ARG A 226 11.16 13.08 -4.09
N LEU A 227 10.62 12.19 -3.26
CA LEU A 227 11.27 10.92 -2.96
C LEU A 227 11.17 9.95 -4.15
N ALA A 228 10.00 9.85 -4.77
CA ALA A 228 9.67 8.85 -5.79
C ALA A 228 10.08 9.22 -7.22
N ASN A 229 10.27 10.51 -7.52
CA ASN A 229 10.61 11.03 -8.85
C ASN A 229 11.95 11.75 -8.85
#